data_AF-A0AAD5F6V1-F1
#
_entry.id   AF-A0AAD5F6V1-F1
#
_cell.length_a   1.000
_cell.length_b   1.000
_cell.length_c   1.000
_cell.angle_alpha   90.00
_cell.angle_beta   90.00
_cell.angle_gamma   90.00
#
_symmetry.space_group_name_H-M   'P 1'
#
loop_
_entity.id
_entity.type
_entity.pdbx_description
1 polymer ?
#
loop_
_entity_poly.entity_id
_entity_poly.type
_entity_poly.pdbx_seq_one_letter_code
_entity_poly.pdbx_strand_id
1 'polypeptide(L)'
;MYQIQVPSLHLFTSLVILVTLIICWKRFKSLTVRAPILRLPPGPWKLPLIGNLHNLTGSLRHSLRDLAKKHGPIMHLKLGQVSAIVISSPELAKQVLKTHETAAFSQRPTILAVEVLFYNFSGIIFSPCNEYWRQMRKICVLELLSAKRVQSFSLIREEEAWNLVESISLSQGQPINLSEMIFSMQVSIIARSALGKKCKYQQEFGSLIKEAFILGEVLSLPDLFPSLKFLRHITRTKPALEKIHRKIDRILDEIIDDHHELKTVKTNIVAPSTTSNDEVLQEGLVHVLLQLQESGGLQFDLTTNHIKAVILDMYLAGAETSATTTEWAISELVKNPTAMEKAQAEVRHLLAGKRKSILEEDIKKLDYLKFQGSSIDFRGTNFELIPFGAGKRICPGISFGIASVELALSQLLYCFNWKLPNGKKVEELDMTESLGMTSRRRNDLYVIATPFVPSY
;
A
#
# COMPACT_ATOMS: atom_id res chain seq x y z
N MET A 1 33.38 -15.69 38.64
CA MET A 1 32.43 -14.68 39.15
C MET A 1 32.50 -13.47 38.23
N TYR A 2 31.56 -13.32 37.30
CA TYR A 2 31.47 -12.13 36.44
C TYR A 2 30.60 -11.09 37.13
N GLN A 3 31.19 -9.96 37.54
CA GLN A 3 30.48 -8.81 38.08
C GLN A 3 29.80 -8.05 36.94
N ILE A 4 28.47 -8.03 36.96
CA ILE A 4 27.65 -7.22 36.07
C ILE A 4 27.78 -5.75 36.54
N GLN A 5 28.38 -4.92 35.70
CA GLN A 5 28.54 -3.49 35.95
C GLN A 5 27.18 -2.79 35.72
N VAL A 6 26.52 -2.44 36.83
CA VAL A 6 25.21 -1.77 36.81
C VAL A 6 25.36 -0.36 36.25
N PRO A 7 24.52 0.10 35.30
CA PRO A 7 24.56 1.49 34.82
C PRO A 7 24.41 2.48 35.98
N SER A 8 25.19 3.57 35.97
CA SER A 8 25.29 4.49 37.10
C SER A 8 23.94 5.13 37.47
N LEU A 9 23.55 4.97 38.74
CA LEU A 9 22.33 5.52 39.36
C LEU A 9 22.15 7.04 39.12
N HIS A 10 23.26 7.75 38.87
CA HIS A 10 23.31 9.18 38.55
C HIS A 10 22.70 9.54 37.18
N LEU A 11 22.83 8.67 36.17
CA LEU A 11 22.23 8.92 34.86
C LEU A 11 20.71 8.78 34.91
N PHE A 12 20.22 7.82 35.71
CA PHE A 12 18.80 7.59 35.91
C PHE A 12 18.15 8.73 36.70
N THR A 13 18.78 9.15 37.80
CA THR A 13 18.28 10.26 38.64
C THR A 13 18.27 11.60 37.89
N SER A 14 19.32 11.91 37.12
CA SER A 14 19.35 13.12 36.29
C SER A 14 18.28 13.13 35.19
N LEU A 15 18.00 12.00 34.56
CA LEU A 15 16.91 11.88 33.59
C LEU A 15 15.53 12.10 34.24
N VAL A 16 15.29 11.55 35.43
CA VAL A 16 14.04 11.75 36.19
C VAL A 16 13.86 13.22 36.58
N ILE A 17 14.92 13.90 37.02
CA ILE A 17 14.88 15.32 37.36
C ILE A 17 14.58 16.17 36.11
N LEU A 18 15.22 15.87 34.97
CA LEU A 18 14.96 16.59 33.73
C LEU A 18 13.50 16.40 33.26
N VAL A 19 12.97 15.18 33.32
CA VAL A 19 11.58 14.87 32.96
C VAL A 19 10.60 15.59 33.88
N THR A 20 10.85 15.60 35.19
CA THR A 20 10.00 16.31 36.16
C THR A 20 10.03 17.82 35.96
N LEU A 21 11.20 18.42 35.70
CA LEU A 21 11.31 19.84 35.35
C LEU A 21 10.55 20.19 34.06
N ILE A 22 10.63 19.34 33.03
CA ILE A 22 9.86 19.53 31.79
C ILE A 22 8.35 19.43 32.06
N ILE A 23 7.90 18.50 32.90
CA ILE A 23 6.49 18.35 33.29
C ILE A 23 6.03 19.59 34.06
N CYS A 24 6.79 20.06 35.04
CA CYS A 24 6.50 21.25 35.83
C CYS A 24 6.43 22.50 34.96
N TRP A 25 7.40 22.69 34.05
CA TRP A 25 7.42 23.82 33.13
C TRP A 25 6.22 23.81 32.16
N LYS A 26 5.83 22.64 31.64
CA LYS A 26 4.64 22.51 30.78
C LYS A 26 3.35 22.77 31.54
N ARG A 27 3.24 22.30 32.80
CA ARG A 27 2.10 22.62 33.67
C ARG A 27 2.04 24.12 33.97
N PHE A 28 3.18 24.76 34.24
CA PHE A 28 3.26 26.20 34.47
C PHE A 28 2.83 27.01 33.24
N LYS A 29 3.33 26.67 32.04
CA LYS A 29 2.87 27.30 30.79
C LYS A 29 1.39 27.04 30.47
N SER A 30 0.87 25.86 30.82
CA SER A 30 -0.55 25.52 30.65
C SER A 30 -1.47 26.31 31.58
N LEU A 31 -0.97 26.78 32.73
CA LEU A 31 -1.72 27.66 33.65
C LEU A 31 -1.82 29.10 33.12
N THR A 32 -0.84 29.55 32.33
CA THR A 32 -0.80 30.91 31.75
C THR A 32 -1.61 31.09 30.46
N VAL A 33 -2.06 30.01 29.82
CA VAL A 33 -2.82 30.06 28.56
C VAL A 33 -4.14 29.31 28.74
N ARG A 34 -5.25 30.04 28.94
CA ARG A 34 -6.60 29.46 28.90
C ARG A 34 -6.94 29.10 27.45
N ALA A 35 -6.65 27.86 27.05
CA ALA A 35 -7.14 27.32 25.79
C ALA A 35 -8.67 27.19 25.84
N PRO A 36 -9.39 27.43 24.73
CA PRO A 36 -10.83 27.20 24.68
C PRO A 36 -11.14 25.74 25.03
N ILE A 37 -12.23 25.50 25.78
CA ILE A 37 -12.70 24.16 26.12
C ILE A 37 -13.24 23.51 24.83
N LEU A 38 -12.37 22.87 24.08
CA LEU A 38 -12.76 22.02 22.97
C LEU A 38 -13.44 20.77 23.54
N ARG A 39 -14.71 20.56 23.19
CA ARG A 39 -15.43 19.31 23.50
C ARG A 39 -14.89 18.20 22.60
N LEU A 40 -13.79 17.59 23.03
CA LEU A 40 -13.18 16.46 22.33
C LEU A 40 -13.98 15.17 22.59
N PRO A 41 -13.95 14.21 21.65
CA PRO A 41 -14.46 12.87 21.88
C PRO A 41 -13.84 12.21 23.13
N PRO A 42 -14.51 11.23 23.75
CA PRO A 42 -13.95 10.46 24.86
C PRO A 42 -12.67 9.73 24.43
N GLY A 43 -11.87 9.25 25.38
CA GLY A 43 -10.69 8.48 25.04
C GLY A 43 -9.96 7.94 26.27
N PRO A 44 -8.99 7.04 26.06
CA PRO A 44 -8.17 6.50 27.14
C PRO A 44 -7.38 7.60 27.84
N TRP A 45 -7.05 7.34 29.11
CA TRP A 45 -6.21 8.21 29.91
C TRP A 45 -4.83 8.42 29.26
N LYS A 46 -4.25 9.60 29.46
CA LYS A 46 -3.04 10.06 28.75
C LYS A 46 -1.88 10.17 29.72
N LEU A 47 -0.70 9.68 29.33
CA LEU A 47 0.53 9.95 30.04
C LEU A 47 1.12 11.32 29.64
N PRO A 48 1.84 12.01 30.55
CA PRO A 48 2.62 13.19 30.18
C PRO A 48 3.57 12.88 29.01
N LEU A 49 3.76 13.86 28.13
CA LEU A 49 4.66 13.83 26.95
C LEU A 49 4.27 12.87 25.82
N ILE A 50 4.06 11.58 26.12
CA ILE A 50 3.79 10.54 25.11
C ILE A 50 2.29 10.36 24.81
N GLY A 51 1.41 10.86 25.68
CA GLY A 51 -0.03 10.73 25.53
C GLY A 51 -0.48 9.26 25.59
N ASN A 52 -1.15 8.80 24.54
CA ASN A 52 -1.72 7.46 24.40
C ASN A 52 -0.81 6.46 23.67
N LEU A 53 0.45 6.79 23.37
CA LEU A 53 1.36 5.84 22.72
C LEU A 53 1.52 4.53 23.52
N HIS A 54 1.47 4.61 24.84
CA HIS A 54 1.49 3.46 25.74
C HIS A 54 0.24 2.54 25.63
N ASN A 55 -0.85 3.03 25.03
CA ASN A 55 -2.06 2.23 24.79
C ASN A 55 -1.99 1.47 23.46
N LEU A 56 -0.97 1.70 22.64
CA LEU A 56 -0.82 1.15 21.29
C LEU A 56 0.30 0.10 21.22
N THR A 57 0.27 -0.88 22.12
CA THR A 57 1.25 -1.96 22.19
C THR A 57 0.87 -3.13 21.28
N GLY A 58 1.83 -3.70 20.55
CA GLY A 58 1.53 -4.78 19.60
C GLY A 58 0.92 -4.22 18.31
N SER A 59 -0.09 -4.88 17.73
CA SER A 59 -0.75 -4.39 16.50
C SER A 59 -1.51 -3.09 16.75
N LEU A 60 -1.17 -2.04 15.98
CA LEU A 60 -1.84 -0.75 16.02
C LEU A 60 -3.35 -0.90 15.79
N ARG A 61 -3.74 -1.68 14.78
CA ARG A 61 -5.14 -1.87 14.38
C ARG A 61 -5.93 -2.60 15.47
N HIS A 62 -5.35 -3.65 16.07
CA HIS A 62 -5.96 -4.37 17.18
C HIS A 62 -6.11 -3.50 18.41
N SER A 63 -5.07 -2.74 18.78
CA SER A 63 -5.12 -1.80 19.90
C SER A 63 -6.22 -0.76 19.69
N LEU A 64 -6.33 -0.19 18.49
CA LEU A 64 -7.38 0.78 18.15
C LEU A 64 -8.78 0.16 18.22
N ARG A 65 -8.97 -1.06 17.70
CA ARG A 65 -10.25 -1.79 17.81
C ARG A 65 -10.64 -2.02 19.26
N ASP A 66 -9.71 -2.49 20.08
CA ASP A 66 -9.99 -2.86 21.46
C ASP A 66 -10.22 -1.62 22.35
N LEU A 67 -9.56 -0.50 22.03
CA LEU A 67 -9.86 0.82 22.60
C LEU A 67 -11.25 1.33 22.17
N ALA A 68 -11.61 1.20 20.88
CA ALA A 68 -12.93 1.62 20.38
C ALA A 68 -14.07 0.84 21.05
N LYS A 69 -13.88 -0.45 21.33
CA LYS A 69 -14.84 -1.26 22.12
C LYS A 69 -15.09 -0.68 23.53
N LYS A 70 -14.08 -0.02 24.13
CA LYS A 70 -14.16 0.54 25.49
C LYS A 70 -14.61 2.00 25.52
N HIS A 71 -14.22 2.78 24.53
CA HIS A 71 -14.40 4.24 24.53
C HIS A 71 -15.45 4.73 23.52
N GLY A 72 -15.98 3.84 22.69
CA GLY A 72 -17.01 4.14 21.70
C GLY A 72 -16.48 4.32 20.28
N PRO A 73 -17.39 4.52 19.31
CA PRO A 73 -17.08 4.54 17.87
C PRO A 73 -16.34 5.82 17.41
N ILE A 74 -16.19 6.80 18.28
CA ILE A 74 -15.38 7.99 18.09
C ILE A 74 -14.57 8.26 19.35
N MET A 75 -13.24 8.29 19.21
CA MET A 75 -12.36 8.54 20.34
C MET A 75 -11.20 9.46 20.02
N HIS A 76 -10.74 10.18 21.04
CA HIS A 76 -9.59 11.06 20.96
C HIS A 76 -8.33 10.36 21.50
N LEU A 77 -7.28 10.33 20.69
CA LEU A 77 -5.95 9.90 21.09
C LEU A 77 -4.95 11.06 20.94
N LYS A 78 -4.04 11.18 21.92
CA LYS A 78 -2.88 12.07 21.86
C LYS A 78 -1.64 11.23 21.56
N LEU A 79 -1.06 11.35 20.37
CA LEU A 79 0.12 10.59 19.95
C LEU A 79 1.34 11.49 20.00
N GLY A 80 2.06 11.50 21.12
CA GLY A 80 3.08 12.52 21.39
C GLY A 80 2.48 13.93 21.36
N GLN A 81 2.84 14.73 20.36
CA GLN A 81 2.28 16.07 20.13
C GLN A 81 1.10 16.09 19.16
N VAL A 82 0.87 15.00 18.43
CA VAL A 82 -0.21 14.89 17.44
C VAL A 82 -1.55 14.59 18.12
N SER A 83 -2.61 15.24 17.66
CA SER A 83 -3.99 15.00 18.11
C SER A 83 -4.71 14.19 17.04
N ALA A 84 -5.18 12.99 17.40
CA ALA A 84 -5.87 12.08 16.49
C ALA A 84 -7.29 11.82 16.96
N ILE A 85 -8.25 11.83 16.03
CA ILE A 85 -9.60 11.32 16.24
C ILE A 85 -9.70 10.00 15.49
N VAL A 86 -10.04 8.94 16.20
CA VAL A 86 -10.24 7.61 15.65
C VAL A 86 -11.74 7.39 15.47
N ILE A 87 -12.13 6.97 14.27
CA ILE A 87 -13.50 6.65 13.90
C ILE A 87 -13.56 5.16 13.61
N SER A 88 -14.54 4.48 14.20
CA SER A 88 -14.71 3.03 14.12
C SER A 88 -16.18 2.62 13.97
N SER A 89 -16.99 3.45 13.30
CA SER A 89 -18.35 3.07 12.87
C SER A 89 -18.62 3.44 11.41
N PRO A 90 -19.42 2.64 10.69
CA PRO A 90 -19.86 2.95 9.33
C PRO A 90 -20.56 4.31 9.23
N GLU A 91 -21.43 4.63 10.18
CA GLU A 91 -22.24 5.85 10.16
C GLU A 91 -21.36 7.10 10.25
N LEU A 92 -20.40 7.10 11.19
CA LEU A 92 -19.47 8.23 11.34
C LEU A 92 -18.45 8.29 10.20
N ALA A 93 -18.01 7.15 9.67
CA ALA A 93 -17.17 7.13 8.48
C ALA A 93 -17.89 7.77 7.28
N LYS A 94 -19.19 7.50 7.11
CA LYS A 94 -20.03 8.16 6.10
C LYS A 94 -20.13 9.67 6.32
N GLN A 95 -20.33 10.10 7.57
CA GLN A 95 -20.37 11.53 7.89
C GLN A 95 -19.06 12.24 7.50
N VAL A 96 -17.91 11.65 7.81
CA VAL A 96 -16.60 12.30 7.57
C VAL A 96 -16.13 12.18 6.13
N LEU A 97 -16.28 11.01 5.51
CA LEU A 97 -15.73 10.73 4.18
C LEU A 97 -16.68 11.11 3.04
N LYS A 98 -17.97 11.32 3.30
CA LYS A 98 -18.98 11.58 2.25
C LYS A 98 -19.88 12.76 2.55
N THR A 99 -20.57 12.78 3.69
CA THR A 99 -21.57 13.83 3.98
C THR A 99 -20.92 15.20 4.19
N HIS A 100 -19.82 15.24 4.94
CA HIS A 100 -19.10 16.46 5.28
C HIS A 100 -17.72 16.51 4.62
N GLU A 101 -17.63 16.25 3.31
CA GLU A 101 -16.37 16.31 2.53
C GLU A 101 -15.77 17.73 2.42
N THR A 102 -15.42 18.31 3.55
CA THR A 102 -14.70 19.56 3.66
C THR A 102 -13.25 19.37 3.21
N ALA A 103 -12.59 20.48 2.88
CA ALA A 103 -11.16 20.46 2.62
C ALA A 103 -10.37 19.85 3.79
N ALA A 104 -10.82 20.05 5.04
CA ALA A 104 -10.16 19.55 6.23
C ALA A 104 -10.09 18.01 6.29
N PHE A 105 -11.19 17.30 5.99
CA PHE A 105 -11.19 15.83 5.99
C PHE A 105 -10.59 15.21 4.72
N SER A 106 -10.37 16.03 3.70
CA SER A 106 -9.68 15.63 2.48
C SER A 106 -8.15 15.81 2.58
N GLN A 107 -7.62 16.32 3.71
CA GLN A 107 -6.17 16.39 3.92
C GLN A 107 -5.57 15.09 4.42
N ARG A 108 -4.27 14.93 4.17
CA ARG A 108 -3.43 13.85 4.71
C ARG A 108 -2.42 14.46 5.69
N PRO A 109 -1.97 13.70 6.71
CA PRO A 109 -0.91 14.15 7.59
C PRO A 109 0.42 14.32 6.84
N THR A 110 1.24 15.25 7.29
CA THR A 110 2.63 15.43 6.82
C THR A 110 3.49 14.35 7.47
N ILE A 111 4.11 13.51 6.63
CA ILE A 111 4.97 12.39 7.07
C ILE A 111 6.37 12.60 6.49
N LEU A 112 7.40 12.51 7.33
CA LEU A 112 8.80 12.72 6.93
C LEU A 112 9.22 11.82 5.76
N ALA A 113 8.88 10.53 5.81
CA ALA A 113 9.22 9.58 4.75
C ALA A 113 8.64 10.01 3.40
N VAL A 114 7.40 10.50 3.39
CA VAL A 114 6.73 10.97 2.18
C VAL A 114 7.36 12.25 1.67
N GLU A 115 7.65 13.21 2.57
CA GLU A 115 8.31 14.47 2.21
C GLU A 115 9.62 14.23 1.45
N VAL A 116 10.44 13.30 1.96
CA VAL A 116 11.76 12.97 1.40
C VAL A 116 11.65 12.14 0.13
N LEU A 117 10.84 11.08 0.12
CA LEU A 117 10.82 10.12 -0.98
C LEU A 117 10.01 10.63 -2.20
N PHE A 118 8.94 11.39 -1.97
CA PHE A 118 7.98 11.80 -3.00
C PHE A 118 8.13 13.27 -3.38
N TYR A 119 9.38 13.73 -3.51
CA TYR A 119 9.72 15.05 -4.04
C TYR A 119 8.90 16.18 -3.38
N ASN A 120 8.86 16.21 -2.04
CA ASN A 120 8.08 17.17 -1.26
C ASN A 120 6.56 17.12 -1.56
N PHE A 121 5.96 15.93 -1.44
CA PHE A 121 4.51 15.70 -1.62
C PHE A 121 4.00 15.98 -3.04
N SER A 122 4.84 15.73 -4.04
CA SER A 122 4.58 15.91 -5.48
C SER A 122 3.88 14.72 -6.14
N GLY A 123 3.37 13.76 -5.37
CA GLY A 123 2.60 12.62 -5.88
C GLY A 123 1.10 12.92 -5.96
N ILE A 124 0.30 11.93 -5.57
CA ILE A 124 -1.17 11.96 -5.49
C ILE A 124 -1.63 11.49 -4.10
N ILE A 125 -0.98 10.48 -3.51
CA ILE A 125 -1.47 9.80 -2.30
C ILE A 125 -1.52 10.75 -1.10
N PHE A 126 -0.42 11.48 -0.88
CA PHE A 126 -0.21 12.36 0.29
C PHE A 126 -0.18 13.85 -0.04
N SER A 127 -0.30 14.22 -1.31
CA SER A 127 -0.28 15.63 -1.72
C SER A 127 -1.40 16.42 -1.04
N PRO A 128 -1.14 17.67 -0.60
CA PRO A 128 -2.17 18.53 -0.05
C PRO A 128 -3.35 18.68 -1.02
N CYS A 129 -4.58 18.71 -0.50
CA CYS A 129 -5.82 18.84 -1.27
C CYS A 129 -6.00 20.25 -1.83
N ASN A 130 -5.12 20.65 -2.75
CA ASN A 130 -5.12 21.93 -3.47
C ASN A 130 -5.48 21.71 -4.96
N GLU A 131 -5.30 22.74 -5.80
CA GLU A 131 -5.60 22.66 -7.23
C GLU A 131 -4.72 21.65 -7.97
N TYR A 132 -3.42 21.62 -7.64
CA TYR A 132 -2.49 20.61 -8.15
C TYR A 132 -3.00 19.19 -7.90
N TRP A 133 -3.36 18.85 -6.66
CA TRP A 133 -3.87 17.52 -6.34
C TRP A 133 -5.16 17.20 -7.09
N ARG A 134 -6.09 18.16 -7.24
CA ARG A 134 -7.32 17.94 -8.00
C ARG A 134 -7.04 17.58 -9.46
N GLN A 135 -6.11 18.29 -10.10
CA GLN A 135 -5.75 18.01 -11.49
C GLN A 135 -4.98 16.70 -11.63
N MET A 136 -3.98 16.45 -10.78
CA MET A 136 -3.27 15.17 -10.79
C MET A 136 -4.19 13.99 -10.50
N ARG A 137 -5.17 14.18 -9.62
CA ARG A 137 -6.21 13.17 -9.36
C ARG A 137 -7.08 12.93 -10.59
N LYS A 138 -7.43 13.98 -11.33
CA LYS A 138 -8.19 13.88 -12.59
C LYS A 138 -7.38 13.13 -13.65
N ILE A 139 -6.12 13.49 -13.87
CA ILE A 139 -5.19 12.79 -14.79
C ILE A 139 -5.09 11.31 -14.40
N CYS A 140 -4.89 11.03 -13.11
CA CYS A 140 -4.80 9.66 -12.62
C CYS A 140 -6.02 8.82 -12.98
N VAL A 141 -7.23 9.34 -12.76
CA VAL A 141 -8.47 8.59 -12.99
C VAL A 141 -8.84 8.50 -14.47
N LEU A 142 -8.59 9.55 -15.25
CA LEU A 142 -9.03 9.61 -16.65
C LEU A 142 -8.00 9.05 -17.63
N GLU A 143 -6.72 9.30 -17.40
CA GLU A 143 -5.65 8.96 -18.36
C GLU A 143 -4.87 7.70 -17.94
N LEU A 144 -4.55 7.58 -16.65
CA LEU A 144 -3.67 6.52 -16.15
C LEU A 144 -4.40 5.25 -15.69
N LEU A 145 -5.56 5.40 -15.04
CA LEU A 145 -6.30 4.30 -14.40
C LEU A 145 -7.77 4.23 -14.84
N SER A 146 -8.08 4.76 -16.03
CA SER A 146 -9.40 4.58 -16.62
C SER A 146 -9.67 3.11 -16.93
N ALA A 147 -10.95 2.72 -17.03
CA ALA A 147 -11.32 1.33 -17.33
C ALA A 147 -10.65 0.81 -18.62
N LYS A 148 -10.62 1.64 -19.67
CA LYS A 148 -9.96 1.31 -20.94
C LYS A 148 -8.45 1.07 -20.76
N ARG A 149 -7.78 1.92 -19.97
CA ARG A 149 -6.34 1.81 -19.70
C ARG A 149 -6.02 0.59 -18.82
N VAL A 150 -6.82 0.33 -17.80
CA VAL A 150 -6.66 -0.87 -16.97
C VAL A 150 -6.82 -2.13 -17.82
N GLN A 151 -7.81 -2.16 -18.71
CA GLN A 151 -8.04 -3.27 -19.63
C GLN A 151 -6.89 -3.47 -20.63
N SER A 152 -6.26 -2.40 -21.13
CA SER A 152 -5.11 -2.56 -22.05
C SER A 152 -3.91 -3.26 -21.42
N PHE A 153 -3.84 -3.30 -20.09
CA PHE A 153 -2.82 -4.04 -19.34
C PHE A 153 -3.22 -5.49 -18.98
N SER A 154 -4.34 -6.03 -19.48
CA SER A 154 -4.78 -7.39 -19.13
C SER A 154 -3.75 -8.45 -19.54
N LEU A 155 -3.19 -8.35 -20.74
CA LEU A 155 -2.17 -9.28 -21.24
C LEU A 155 -0.92 -9.32 -20.35
N ILE A 156 -0.52 -8.18 -19.79
CA ILE A 156 0.60 -8.10 -18.84
C ILE A 156 0.26 -8.91 -17.58
N ARG A 157 -0.95 -8.74 -17.04
CA ARG A 157 -1.39 -9.46 -15.83
C ARG A 157 -1.52 -10.96 -16.10
N GLU A 158 -2.07 -11.35 -17.23
CA GLU A 158 -2.23 -12.74 -17.66
C GLU A 158 -0.88 -13.44 -17.82
N GLU A 159 0.09 -12.79 -18.48
CA GLU A 159 1.44 -13.33 -18.66
C GLU A 159 2.18 -13.45 -17.31
N GLU A 160 2.17 -12.41 -16.48
CA GLU A 160 2.88 -12.45 -15.19
C GLU A 160 2.24 -13.44 -14.20
N ALA A 161 0.91 -13.58 -14.21
CA ALA A 161 0.24 -14.62 -13.42
C ALA A 161 0.59 -16.03 -13.93
N TRP A 162 0.72 -16.22 -15.25
CA TRP A 162 1.19 -17.49 -15.79
C TRP A 162 2.66 -17.77 -15.46
N ASN A 163 3.53 -16.77 -15.51
CA ASN A 163 4.94 -16.89 -15.10
C ASN A 163 5.06 -17.31 -13.62
N LEU A 164 4.16 -16.81 -12.75
CA LEU A 164 4.07 -17.27 -11.36
C LEU A 164 3.73 -18.77 -11.29
N VAL A 165 2.73 -19.23 -12.04
CA VAL A 165 2.35 -20.66 -12.10
C VAL A 165 3.52 -21.52 -12.60
N GLU A 166 4.22 -21.08 -13.63
CA GLU A 166 5.37 -21.80 -14.17
C GLU A 166 6.48 -21.91 -13.13
N SER A 167 6.82 -20.80 -12.47
CA SER A 167 7.83 -20.76 -11.39
C SER A 167 7.49 -21.69 -10.23
N ILE A 168 6.21 -21.75 -9.84
CA ILE A 168 5.73 -22.69 -8.80
C ILE A 168 5.87 -24.13 -9.28
N SER A 169 5.51 -24.42 -10.53
CA SER A 169 5.58 -25.78 -11.10
C SER A 169 7.01 -26.32 -11.15
N LEU A 170 8.00 -25.45 -11.38
CA LEU A 170 9.42 -25.81 -11.36
C LEU A 170 9.93 -26.25 -9.98
N SER A 171 9.20 -25.92 -8.91
CA SER A 171 9.61 -26.29 -7.55
C SER A 171 9.32 -27.76 -7.21
N GLN A 172 8.64 -28.51 -8.09
CA GLN A 172 8.45 -29.97 -8.00
C GLN A 172 8.00 -30.48 -6.62
N GLY A 173 7.11 -29.75 -5.95
CA GLY A 173 6.57 -30.13 -4.63
C GLY A 173 7.50 -29.82 -3.45
N GLN A 174 8.60 -29.10 -3.65
CA GLN A 174 9.40 -28.56 -2.56
C GLN A 174 8.72 -27.36 -1.90
N PRO A 175 9.02 -27.05 -0.62
CA PRO A 175 8.55 -25.85 0.04
C PRO A 175 9.00 -24.58 -0.70
N ILE A 176 8.07 -23.69 -0.99
CA ILE A 176 8.31 -22.41 -1.68
C ILE A 176 7.95 -21.23 -0.79
N ASN A 177 8.65 -20.10 -0.96
CA ASN A 177 8.25 -18.82 -0.39
C ASN A 177 7.19 -18.18 -1.30
N LEU A 178 5.91 -18.46 -1.05
CA LEU A 178 4.83 -17.96 -1.89
C LEU A 178 4.66 -16.43 -1.75
N SER A 179 4.98 -15.85 -0.59
CA SER A 179 4.90 -14.40 -0.37
C SER A 179 5.86 -13.64 -1.28
N GLU A 180 7.10 -14.09 -1.38
CA GLU A 180 8.10 -13.48 -2.27
C GLU A 180 7.70 -13.61 -3.75
N MET A 181 7.20 -14.79 -4.15
CA MET A 181 6.79 -15.03 -5.54
C MET A 181 5.59 -14.16 -5.95
N ILE A 182 4.55 -14.06 -5.09
CA ILE A 182 3.40 -13.17 -5.29
C ILE A 182 3.86 -11.71 -5.36
N PHE A 183 4.71 -11.29 -4.42
CA PHE A 183 5.24 -9.92 -4.42
C PHE A 183 6.01 -9.62 -5.71
N SER A 184 6.87 -10.53 -6.16
CA SER A 184 7.65 -10.36 -7.39
C SER A 184 6.73 -10.22 -8.61
N MET A 185 5.68 -11.04 -8.72
CA MET A 185 4.68 -10.95 -9.79
C MET A 185 3.97 -9.58 -9.77
N GLN A 186 3.55 -9.11 -8.61
CA GLN A 186 2.87 -7.81 -8.48
C GLN A 186 3.78 -6.64 -8.86
N VAL A 187 5.06 -6.70 -8.48
CA VAL A 187 6.05 -5.72 -8.93
C VAL A 187 6.26 -5.80 -10.45
N SER A 188 6.29 -7.01 -11.06
CA SER A 188 6.41 -7.15 -12.52
C SER A 188 5.24 -6.49 -13.25
N ILE A 189 4.02 -6.75 -12.79
CA ILE A 189 2.79 -6.19 -13.36
C ILE A 189 2.88 -4.67 -13.35
N ILE A 190 3.14 -4.06 -12.18
CA ILE A 190 3.20 -2.60 -12.08
C ILE A 190 4.38 -2.04 -12.88
N ALA A 191 5.53 -2.69 -12.87
CA ALA A 191 6.68 -2.22 -13.62
C ALA A 191 6.41 -2.19 -15.13
N ARG A 192 5.83 -3.26 -15.66
CA ARG A 192 5.49 -3.34 -17.08
C ARG A 192 4.35 -2.40 -17.46
N SER A 193 3.33 -2.24 -16.61
CA SER A 193 2.25 -1.28 -16.86
C SER A 193 2.73 0.18 -16.77
N ALA A 194 3.60 0.50 -15.82
CA ALA A 194 4.13 1.85 -15.66
C ALA A 194 5.12 2.20 -16.78
N LEU A 195 6.06 1.31 -17.10
CA LEU A 195 7.20 1.60 -17.98
C LEU A 195 7.03 1.08 -19.41
N GLY A 196 5.99 0.31 -19.70
CA GLY A 196 5.76 -0.33 -21.01
C GLY A 196 6.66 -1.52 -21.33
N LYS A 197 7.72 -1.76 -20.54
CA LYS A 197 8.69 -2.86 -20.74
C LYS A 197 9.12 -3.52 -19.43
N LYS A 198 9.71 -4.72 -19.51
CA LYS A 198 10.36 -5.35 -18.35
C LYS A 198 11.49 -4.44 -17.85
N CYS A 199 11.45 -4.10 -16.57
CA CYS A 199 12.40 -3.16 -15.97
C CYS A 199 13.65 -3.92 -15.51
N LYS A 200 14.83 -3.53 -16.01
CA LYS A 200 16.12 -4.07 -15.52
C LYS A 200 16.32 -3.84 -14.01
N TYR A 201 15.70 -2.80 -13.46
CA TYR A 201 15.81 -2.40 -12.05
C TYR A 201 14.71 -2.96 -11.16
N GLN A 202 13.85 -3.87 -11.65
CA GLN A 202 12.67 -4.29 -10.92
C GLN A 202 12.96 -4.81 -9.50
N GLN A 203 13.99 -5.65 -9.36
CA GLN A 203 14.37 -6.23 -8.06
C GLN A 203 15.00 -5.19 -7.13
N GLU A 204 15.90 -4.35 -7.65
CA GLU A 204 16.52 -3.28 -6.87
C GLU A 204 15.47 -2.27 -6.41
N PHE A 205 14.59 -1.84 -7.31
CA PHE A 205 13.51 -0.91 -7.03
C PHE A 205 12.53 -1.49 -6.01
N GLY A 206 12.10 -2.75 -6.18
CA GLY A 206 11.25 -3.45 -5.21
C GLY A 206 11.88 -3.55 -3.82
N SER A 207 13.18 -3.81 -3.73
CA SER A 207 13.93 -3.85 -2.46
C SER A 207 13.98 -2.47 -1.78
N LEU A 208 14.27 -1.42 -2.54
CA LEU A 208 14.28 -0.04 -2.04
C LEU A 208 12.91 0.40 -1.53
N ILE A 209 11.83 -0.02 -2.21
CA ILE A 209 10.45 0.22 -1.76
C ILE A 209 10.18 -0.50 -0.44
N LYS A 210 10.57 -1.77 -0.29
CA LYS A 210 10.42 -2.49 0.98
C LYS A 210 11.18 -1.80 2.13
N GLU A 211 12.40 -1.34 1.87
CA GLU A 211 13.21 -0.61 2.85
C GLU A 211 12.56 0.73 3.24
N ALA A 212 12.05 1.48 2.25
CA ALA A 212 11.30 2.71 2.48
C ALA A 212 10.05 2.49 3.36
N PHE A 213 9.32 1.39 3.14
CA PHE A 213 8.16 1.02 3.97
C PHE A 213 8.53 0.74 5.43
N ILE A 214 9.67 0.09 5.67
CA ILE A 214 10.16 -0.20 7.03
C ILE A 214 10.56 1.11 7.73
N LEU A 215 11.19 2.05 7.02
CA LEU A 215 11.58 3.34 7.60
C LEU A 215 10.40 4.32 7.74
N GLY A 216 9.34 4.14 6.94
CA GLY A 216 8.15 4.98 6.88
C GLY A 216 7.02 4.57 7.84
N GLU A 217 7.34 3.96 8.99
CA GLU A 217 6.35 3.55 9.97
C GLU A 217 5.42 4.71 10.39
N VAL A 218 4.12 4.40 10.50
CA VAL A 218 3.01 5.35 10.78
C VAL A 218 3.19 6.12 12.11
N LEU A 219 4.10 5.68 12.98
CA LEU A 219 4.35 6.25 14.30
C LEU A 219 5.83 6.64 14.50
N SER A 220 6.50 7.12 13.45
CA SER A 220 7.89 7.57 13.55
C SER A 220 8.04 8.73 14.55
N LEU A 221 9.16 8.76 15.30
CA LEU A 221 9.40 9.79 16.32
C LEU A 221 9.34 11.23 15.77
N PRO A 222 9.94 11.55 14.61
CA PRO A 222 9.82 12.89 14.03
C PRO A 222 8.38 13.29 13.71
N ASP A 223 7.54 12.36 13.29
CA ASP A 223 6.14 12.62 12.93
C ASP A 223 5.26 12.79 14.18
N LEU A 224 5.59 12.10 15.28
CA LEU A 224 4.90 12.21 16.57
C LEU A 224 5.25 13.48 17.36
N PHE A 225 6.43 14.05 17.13
CA PHE A 225 6.94 15.23 17.83
C PHE A 225 7.41 16.34 16.87
N PRO A 226 6.53 16.88 16.01
CA PRO A 226 6.91 17.82 14.95
C PRO A 226 7.58 19.11 15.43
N SER A 227 7.37 19.53 16.69
CA SER A 227 8.07 20.70 17.23
C SER A 227 9.56 20.44 17.50
N LEU A 228 9.95 19.18 17.68
CA LEU A 228 11.32 18.76 17.98
C LEU A 228 12.07 18.46 16.69
N LYS A 229 12.30 19.49 15.86
CA LYS A 229 12.92 19.36 14.52
C LYS A 229 14.27 18.64 14.52
N PHE A 230 15.00 18.67 15.63
CA PHE A 230 16.28 17.95 15.78
C PHE A 230 16.10 16.42 15.68
N LEU A 231 14.93 15.87 16.05
CA LEU A 231 14.67 14.42 15.96
C LEU A 231 14.80 13.90 14.53
N ARG A 232 14.45 14.72 13.53
CA ARG A 232 14.64 14.39 12.11
C ARG A 232 16.10 14.04 11.78
N HIS A 233 17.06 14.60 12.52
CA HIS A 233 18.49 14.43 12.27
C HIS A 233 19.13 13.40 13.21
N ILE A 234 18.69 13.33 14.48
CA ILE A 234 19.26 12.41 15.48
C ILE A 234 18.84 10.96 15.21
N THR A 235 17.61 10.69 14.75
CA THR A 235 17.12 9.31 14.59
C THR A 235 17.75 8.54 13.42
N ARG A 236 18.69 9.14 12.67
CA ARG A 236 19.26 8.62 11.40
C ARG A 236 18.24 8.28 10.31
N THR A 237 16.94 8.46 10.57
CA THR A 237 15.85 8.16 9.64
C THR A 237 15.91 9.04 8.39
N LYS A 238 16.05 10.36 8.54
CA LYS A 238 16.11 11.28 7.38
C LYS A 238 17.32 10.99 6.47
N PRO A 239 18.57 10.86 6.97
CA PRO A 239 19.69 10.47 6.11
C PRO A 239 19.52 9.12 5.41
N ALA A 240 18.89 8.14 6.07
CA ALA A 240 18.59 6.84 5.46
C ALA A 240 17.55 6.98 4.32
N LEU A 241 16.47 7.72 4.56
CA LEU A 241 15.47 8.04 3.54
C LEU A 241 16.07 8.81 2.36
N GLU A 242 16.96 9.78 2.61
CA GLU A 242 17.66 10.52 1.55
C GLU A 242 18.58 9.62 0.72
N LYS A 243 19.22 8.63 1.36
CA LYS A 243 20.03 7.62 0.66
C LYS A 243 19.17 6.75 -0.25
N ILE A 244 18.00 6.32 0.23
CA ILE A 244 17.03 5.57 -0.58
C ILE A 244 16.50 6.44 -1.72
N HIS A 245 16.12 7.68 -1.42
CA HIS A 245 15.65 8.64 -2.41
C HIS A 245 16.66 8.81 -3.54
N ARG A 246 17.95 9.01 -3.26
CA ARG A 246 18.98 9.14 -4.30
C ARG A 246 19.07 7.93 -5.23
N LYS A 247 18.89 6.71 -4.71
CA LYS A 247 18.90 5.50 -5.53
C LYS A 247 17.65 5.39 -6.39
N ILE A 248 16.48 5.65 -5.80
CA ILE A 248 15.19 5.71 -6.50
C ILE A 248 15.24 6.76 -7.61
N ASP A 249 15.75 7.96 -7.29
CA ASP A 249 15.82 9.09 -8.21
C ASP A 249 16.68 8.76 -9.43
N ARG A 250 17.85 8.15 -9.22
CA ARG A 250 18.70 7.64 -10.30
C ARG A 250 17.97 6.62 -11.18
N ILE A 251 17.28 5.66 -10.59
CA ILE A 251 16.52 4.66 -11.36
C ILE A 251 15.44 5.33 -12.20
N LEU A 252 14.73 6.31 -11.62
CA LEU A 252 13.67 7.04 -12.31
C LEU A 252 14.20 7.98 -13.40
N ASP A 253 15.37 8.59 -13.21
CA ASP A 253 16.07 9.35 -14.28
C ASP A 253 16.38 8.45 -15.47
N GLU A 254 17.04 7.31 -15.22
CA GLU A 254 17.39 6.37 -16.30
C GLU A 254 16.14 5.84 -17.02
N ILE A 255 15.03 5.66 -16.30
CA ILE A 255 13.74 5.28 -16.90
C ILE A 255 13.20 6.39 -17.81
N ILE A 256 13.28 7.65 -17.40
CA ILE A 256 12.77 8.79 -18.17
C ILE A 256 13.65 9.02 -19.39
N ASP A 257 14.97 8.94 -19.24
CA ASP A 257 15.94 9.07 -20.33
C ASP A 257 15.73 7.99 -21.40
N ASP A 258 15.57 6.72 -20.99
CA ASP A 258 15.23 5.60 -21.87
C ASP A 258 13.96 5.89 -22.73
N HIS A 259 12.96 6.58 -22.17
CA HIS A 259 11.74 6.94 -22.90
C HIS A 259 11.98 8.07 -23.91
N HIS A 260 12.80 9.06 -23.56
CA HIS A 260 13.16 10.14 -24.48
C HIS A 260 13.97 9.62 -25.68
N GLU A 261 14.88 8.67 -25.47
CA GLU A 261 15.65 8.03 -26.54
C GLU A 261 14.75 7.25 -27.50
N LEU A 262 13.84 6.41 -26.97
CA LEU A 262 12.89 5.63 -27.78
C LEU A 262 11.98 6.52 -28.62
N LYS A 263 11.53 7.64 -28.06
CA LYS A 263 10.73 8.62 -28.80
C LYS A 263 11.52 9.21 -29.97
N THR A 264 12.77 9.61 -29.74
CA THR A 264 13.67 10.17 -30.76
C THR A 264 13.89 9.18 -31.91
N VAL A 265 14.07 7.90 -31.59
CA VAL A 265 14.21 6.82 -32.59
C VAL A 265 12.91 6.65 -33.39
N LYS A 266 11.74 6.61 -32.75
CA LYS A 266 10.44 6.49 -33.44
C LYS A 266 10.18 7.67 -34.39
N THR A 267 10.47 8.91 -33.97
CA THR A 267 10.31 10.10 -34.82
C THR A 267 11.28 10.14 -36.01
N ASN A 268 12.44 9.49 -35.91
CA ASN A 268 13.43 9.45 -37.00
C ASN A 268 13.16 8.32 -38.02
N ILE A 269 12.37 7.31 -37.66
CA ILE A 269 12.09 6.13 -38.51
C ILE A 269 10.69 6.20 -39.13
N VAL A 270 9.71 6.83 -38.46
CA VAL A 270 8.31 6.88 -38.89
C VAL A 270 7.91 8.34 -39.11
N ALA A 271 7.55 8.70 -40.35
CA ALA A 271 6.93 9.99 -40.67
C ALA A 271 5.68 10.20 -39.79
N PRO A 272 5.25 11.44 -39.47
CA PRO A 272 4.17 11.71 -38.53
C PRO A 272 2.80 11.30 -39.12
N SER A 273 2.54 10.00 -39.21
CA SER A 273 1.23 9.43 -39.37
C SER A 273 0.57 9.44 -37.99
N THR A 274 -0.67 9.92 -37.93
CA THR A 274 -1.59 9.82 -36.78
C THR A 274 -1.41 8.50 -36.04
N THR A 275 -0.64 8.53 -34.95
CA THR A 275 -0.48 7.42 -34.04
C THR A 275 -1.88 7.03 -33.60
N SER A 276 -2.31 5.81 -33.93
CA SER A 276 -3.66 5.38 -33.59
C SER A 276 -3.82 5.43 -32.07
N ASN A 277 -5.02 5.75 -31.57
CA ASN A 277 -5.31 5.72 -30.13
C ASN A 277 -4.97 4.36 -29.49
N ASP A 278 -4.89 3.28 -30.29
CA ASP A 278 -4.58 1.93 -29.84
C ASP A 278 -3.07 1.70 -29.64
N GLU A 279 -2.18 2.40 -30.35
CA GLU A 279 -0.73 2.34 -30.10
C GLU A 279 -0.35 3.06 -28.79
N VAL A 280 -0.94 4.23 -28.52
CA VAL A 280 -0.77 4.97 -27.24
C VAL A 280 -1.30 4.16 -26.05
N LEU A 281 -2.27 3.26 -26.27
CA LEU A 281 -2.81 2.36 -25.25
C LEU A 281 -1.88 1.20 -24.89
N GLN A 282 -0.92 0.87 -25.75
CA GLN A 282 0.12 -0.12 -25.49
C GLN A 282 1.35 0.48 -24.81
N GLU A 283 1.47 1.81 -24.76
CA GLU A 283 2.57 2.49 -24.07
C GLU A 283 2.31 2.59 -22.56
N GLY A 284 3.40 2.54 -21.77
CA GLY A 284 3.33 2.59 -20.31
C GLY A 284 2.84 3.94 -19.77
N LEU A 285 2.45 3.97 -18.50
CA LEU A 285 1.99 5.19 -17.81
C LEU A 285 2.99 6.36 -17.88
N VAL A 286 4.29 6.09 -17.91
CA VAL A 286 5.34 7.12 -18.05
C VAL A 286 5.18 7.90 -19.35
N HIS A 287 4.92 7.21 -20.46
CA HIS A 287 4.74 7.85 -21.76
C HIS A 287 3.58 8.84 -21.74
N VAL A 288 2.44 8.45 -21.16
CA VAL A 288 1.25 9.31 -21.03
C VAL A 288 1.58 10.59 -20.25
N LEU A 289 2.34 10.47 -19.15
CA LEU A 289 2.74 11.61 -18.33
C LEU A 289 3.71 12.55 -19.07
N LEU A 290 4.67 12.01 -19.82
CA LEU A 290 5.60 12.79 -20.63
C LEU A 290 4.86 13.52 -21.77
N GLN A 291 3.90 12.87 -22.43
CA GLN A 291 3.08 13.51 -23.45
C GLN A 291 2.24 14.65 -22.88
N LEU A 292 1.65 14.47 -21.68
CA LEU A 292 0.91 15.52 -20.99
C LEU A 292 1.81 16.70 -20.63
N GLN A 293 3.04 16.44 -20.18
CA GLN A 293 4.04 17.46 -19.88
C GLN A 293 4.37 18.31 -21.12
N GLU A 294 4.55 17.68 -22.29
CA GLU A 294 4.87 18.37 -23.54
C GLU A 294 3.69 19.13 -24.14
N SER A 295 2.48 18.58 -24.02
CA SER A 295 1.28 19.15 -24.64
C SER A 295 0.84 20.52 -24.07
N GLY A 296 1.32 20.89 -22.88
CA GLY A 296 1.12 22.24 -22.32
C GLY A 296 -0.32 22.62 -21.95
N GLY A 297 -1.22 21.65 -21.71
CA GLY A 297 -2.66 21.90 -21.49
C GLY A 297 -3.17 21.88 -20.04
N LEU A 298 -2.27 21.78 -19.06
CA LEU A 298 -2.62 21.70 -17.63
C LEU A 298 -2.60 23.09 -16.99
N GLN A 299 -3.38 23.30 -15.92
CA GLN A 299 -3.36 24.61 -15.22
C GLN A 299 -2.17 24.75 -14.26
N PHE A 300 -1.22 23.81 -14.28
CA PHE A 300 0.05 23.87 -13.58
C PHE A 300 1.13 23.23 -14.43
N ASP A 301 2.38 23.60 -14.18
CA ASP A 301 3.53 23.04 -14.89
C ASP A 301 3.85 21.63 -14.38
N LEU A 302 3.61 20.63 -15.23
CA LEU A 302 3.96 19.25 -14.93
C LEU A 302 5.48 19.05 -15.04
N THR A 303 6.18 19.13 -13.93
CA THR A 303 7.63 18.91 -13.85
C THR A 303 8.00 17.41 -13.88
N THR A 304 9.25 17.11 -14.23
CA THR A 304 9.82 15.76 -14.15
C THR A 304 9.71 15.18 -12.74
N ASN A 305 9.88 15.99 -11.69
CA ASN A 305 9.71 15.55 -10.31
C ASN A 305 8.26 15.14 -10.00
N HIS A 306 7.25 15.80 -10.57
CA HIS A 306 5.87 15.35 -10.46
C HIS A 306 5.69 13.98 -11.13
N ILE A 307 6.26 13.78 -12.33
CA ILE A 307 6.20 12.50 -13.05
C ILE A 307 6.86 11.38 -12.22
N LYS A 308 8.08 11.61 -11.74
CA LYS A 308 8.81 10.67 -10.87
C LYS A 308 8.02 10.31 -9.61
N ALA A 309 7.43 11.31 -8.94
CA ALA A 309 6.61 11.10 -7.75
C ALA A 309 5.35 10.27 -8.03
N VAL A 310 4.68 10.49 -9.17
CA VAL A 310 3.49 9.74 -9.58
C VAL A 310 3.84 8.29 -9.93
N ILE A 311 4.94 8.06 -10.65
CA ILE A 311 5.43 6.69 -10.94
C ILE A 311 5.71 5.96 -9.63
N LEU A 312 6.40 6.62 -8.70
CA LEU A 312 6.69 6.05 -7.38
C LEU A 312 5.40 5.70 -6.61
N ASP A 313 4.38 6.56 -6.67
CA ASP A 313 3.06 6.30 -6.08
C ASP A 313 2.41 5.04 -6.69
N MET A 314 2.48 4.85 -8.00
CA MET A 314 1.91 3.66 -8.68
C MET A 314 2.59 2.37 -8.23
N TYR A 315 3.93 2.37 -8.16
CA TYR A 315 4.71 1.22 -7.66
C TYR A 315 4.40 0.90 -6.20
N LEU A 316 4.44 1.93 -5.34
CA LEU A 316 4.23 1.76 -3.91
C LEU A 316 2.81 1.28 -3.60
N ALA A 317 1.80 1.89 -4.20
CA ALA A 317 0.40 1.55 -3.94
C ALA A 317 -0.01 0.22 -4.60
N GLY A 318 0.41 -0.01 -5.84
CA GLY A 318 -0.07 -1.12 -6.66
C GLY A 318 0.52 -2.48 -6.27
N ALA A 319 1.82 -2.53 -5.97
CA ALA A 319 2.51 -3.81 -5.75
C ALA A 319 2.25 -4.37 -4.34
N GLU A 320 2.51 -3.55 -3.31
CA GLU A 320 2.49 -3.99 -1.91
C GLU A 320 1.07 -4.39 -1.46
N THR A 321 0.04 -3.59 -1.79
CA THR A 321 -1.34 -3.84 -1.34
C THR A 321 -1.94 -5.07 -2.01
N SER A 322 -1.75 -5.22 -3.31
CA SER A 322 -2.25 -6.37 -4.09
C SER A 322 -1.52 -7.66 -3.68
N ALA A 323 -0.21 -7.61 -3.45
CA ALA A 323 0.56 -8.76 -2.98
C ALA A 323 0.08 -9.23 -1.59
N THR A 324 -0.02 -8.28 -0.65
CA THR A 324 -0.51 -8.56 0.71
C THR A 324 -1.92 -9.16 0.69
N THR A 325 -2.81 -8.62 -0.15
CA THR A 325 -4.19 -9.11 -0.26
C THR A 325 -4.23 -10.53 -0.82
N THR A 326 -3.45 -10.81 -1.87
CA THR A 326 -3.36 -12.15 -2.48
C THR A 326 -2.78 -13.16 -1.49
N GLU A 327 -1.73 -12.77 -0.77
CA GLU A 327 -1.09 -13.58 0.27
C GLU A 327 -2.06 -13.93 1.41
N TRP A 328 -2.79 -12.94 1.94
CA TRP A 328 -3.80 -13.19 2.97
C TRP A 328 -4.93 -14.06 2.46
N ALA A 329 -5.42 -13.83 1.24
CA ALA A 329 -6.47 -14.66 0.66
C ALA A 329 -6.04 -16.13 0.57
N ILE A 330 -4.83 -16.44 0.07
CA ILE A 330 -4.33 -17.82 0.06
C ILE A 330 -4.11 -18.34 1.49
N SER A 331 -3.58 -17.51 2.40
CA SER A 331 -3.35 -17.91 3.80
C SER A 331 -4.65 -18.29 4.52
N GLU A 332 -5.70 -17.49 4.35
CA GLU A 332 -7.05 -17.75 4.88
C GLU A 332 -7.66 -19.00 4.25
N LEU A 333 -7.49 -19.22 2.95
CA LEU A 333 -7.97 -20.44 2.30
C LEU A 333 -7.21 -21.68 2.79
N VAL A 334 -5.88 -21.61 2.93
CA VAL A 334 -5.08 -22.72 3.49
C VAL A 334 -5.48 -23.01 4.94
N LYS A 335 -5.80 -21.98 5.73
CA LYS A 335 -6.30 -22.12 7.10
C LYS A 335 -7.70 -22.75 7.16
N ASN A 336 -8.50 -22.60 6.10
CA ASN A 336 -9.89 -23.03 6.04
C ASN A 336 -10.13 -24.02 4.87
N PRO A 337 -9.84 -25.32 5.05
CA PRO A 337 -9.94 -26.33 3.98
C PRO A 337 -11.29 -26.38 3.27
N THR A 338 -12.41 -26.21 3.99
CA THR A 338 -13.75 -26.18 3.41
C THR A 338 -13.95 -25.00 2.46
N ALA A 339 -13.39 -23.82 2.79
CA ALA A 339 -13.46 -22.65 1.91
C ALA A 339 -12.54 -22.81 0.69
N MET A 340 -11.35 -23.39 0.89
CA MET A 340 -10.43 -23.75 -0.20
C MET A 340 -11.08 -24.71 -1.19
N GLU A 341 -11.71 -25.78 -0.71
CA GLU A 341 -12.37 -26.77 -1.55
C GLU A 341 -13.49 -26.15 -2.40
N LYS A 342 -14.35 -25.31 -1.80
CA LYS A 342 -15.40 -24.58 -2.53
C LYS A 342 -14.82 -23.68 -3.61
N ALA A 343 -13.79 -22.90 -3.28
CA ALA A 343 -13.16 -21.98 -4.22
C ALA A 343 -12.48 -22.72 -5.38
N GLN A 344 -11.74 -23.80 -5.09
CA GLN A 344 -11.11 -24.63 -6.11
C GLN A 344 -12.15 -25.36 -6.97
N ALA A 345 -13.24 -25.86 -6.38
CA ALA A 345 -14.30 -26.52 -7.12
C ALA A 345 -14.98 -25.56 -8.12
N GLU A 346 -15.33 -24.36 -7.69
CA GLU A 346 -15.89 -23.33 -8.57
C GLU A 346 -14.95 -23.02 -9.74
N VAL A 347 -13.70 -22.66 -9.43
CA VAL A 347 -12.69 -22.25 -10.41
C VAL A 347 -12.39 -23.37 -11.40
N ARG A 348 -12.22 -24.61 -10.94
CA ARG A 348 -11.89 -25.76 -11.81
C ARG A 348 -13.07 -26.19 -12.67
N HIS A 349 -14.30 -26.07 -12.16
CA HIS A 349 -15.51 -26.39 -12.92
C HIS A 349 -15.78 -25.36 -14.01
N LEU A 350 -15.83 -24.06 -13.66
CA LEU A 350 -16.22 -23.02 -14.60
C LEU A 350 -15.12 -22.70 -15.63
N LEU A 351 -13.86 -22.97 -15.30
CA LEU A 351 -12.71 -22.69 -16.16
C LEU A 351 -12.07 -23.97 -16.73
N ALA A 352 -12.80 -25.08 -16.75
CA ALA A 352 -12.30 -26.36 -17.26
C ALA A 352 -11.68 -26.21 -18.66
N GLY A 353 -10.50 -26.79 -18.86
CA GLY A 353 -9.75 -26.71 -20.11
C GLY A 353 -9.00 -25.39 -20.35
N LYS A 354 -9.17 -24.36 -19.51
CA LYS A 354 -8.56 -23.03 -19.69
C LYS A 354 -7.26 -22.81 -18.91
N ARG A 355 -6.58 -23.88 -18.45
CA ARG A 355 -5.41 -23.78 -17.55
C ARG A 355 -4.39 -22.70 -17.96
N LYS A 356 -4.04 -22.62 -19.26
CA LYS A 356 -3.06 -21.69 -19.83
C LYS A 356 -3.68 -20.40 -20.39
N SER A 357 -5.00 -20.26 -20.33
CA SER A 357 -5.79 -19.25 -21.02
C SER A 357 -6.91 -18.69 -20.15
N ILE A 358 -6.71 -18.65 -18.82
CA ILE A 358 -7.62 -17.94 -17.92
C ILE A 358 -7.49 -16.44 -18.20
N LEU A 359 -8.55 -15.85 -18.74
CA LEU A 359 -8.64 -14.43 -19.05
C LEU A 359 -9.39 -13.68 -17.93
N GLU A 360 -9.19 -12.37 -17.83
CA GLU A 360 -9.93 -11.55 -16.86
C GLU A 360 -11.46 -11.61 -17.04
N GLU A 361 -11.91 -11.77 -18.29
CA GLU A 361 -13.33 -11.92 -18.62
C GLU A 361 -13.95 -13.20 -18.05
N ASP A 362 -13.15 -14.26 -17.90
CA ASP A 362 -13.62 -15.52 -17.35
C ASP A 362 -13.88 -15.44 -15.84
N ILE A 363 -13.08 -14.63 -15.14
CA ILE A 363 -13.18 -14.41 -13.69
C ILE A 363 -14.53 -13.79 -13.33
N LYS A 364 -15.12 -12.98 -14.22
CA LYS A 364 -16.44 -12.35 -14.00
C LYS A 364 -17.56 -13.36 -13.73
N LYS A 365 -17.36 -14.64 -14.04
CA LYS A 365 -18.33 -15.72 -13.81
C LYS A 365 -18.16 -16.43 -12.45
N LEU A 366 -17.13 -16.09 -11.69
CA LEU A 366 -16.83 -16.73 -10.40
C LEU A 366 -17.66 -16.04 -9.31
N ASP A 367 -18.68 -16.72 -8.81
CA ASP A 367 -19.63 -16.14 -7.86
C ASP A 367 -19.09 -16.20 -6.44
N TYR A 368 -18.59 -17.36 -6.02
CA TYR A 368 -18.01 -17.59 -4.70
C TYR A 368 -16.73 -16.76 -4.52
N LEU A 369 -15.81 -16.80 -5.49
CA LEU A 369 -14.54 -16.07 -5.37
C LEU A 369 -14.74 -14.54 -5.34
N LYS A 370 -15.72 -14.02 -6.09
CA LYS A 370 -16.03 -12.57 -6.14
C LYS A 370 -17.13 -12.14 -5.18
N PHE A 371 -17.69 -13.07 -4.42
CA PHE A 371 -18.81 -12.83 -3.52
C PHE A 371 -20.02 -12.20 -4.24
N GLN A 372 -20.34 -12.67 -5.45
CA GLN A 372 -21.48 -12.20 -6.25
C GLN A 372 -22.80 -12.56 -5.56
N GLY A 373 -23.76 -11.63 -5.57
CA GLY A 373 -25.05 -11.78 -4.88
C GLY A 373 -25.16 -11.07 -3.53
N SER A 374 -24.07 -10.47 -3.04
CA SER A 374 -24.10 -9.55 -1.89
C SER A 374 -24.67 -8.19 -2.27
N SER A 375 -25.50 -7.60 -1.40
CA SER A 375 -25.94 -6.19 -1.50
C SER A 375 -24.87 -5.20 -1.01
N ILE A 376 -23.76 -5.70 -0.47
CA ILE A 376 -22.63 -4.93 0.03
C ILE A 376 -21.48 -5.05 -0.98
N ASP A 377 -20.97 -3.90 -1.45
CA ASP A 377 -19.77 -3.79 -2.26
C ASP A 377 -18.63 -3.05 -1.52
N PHE A 378 -17.47 -2.95 -2.16
CA PHE A 378 -16.28 -2.25 -1.64
C PHE A 378 -15.98 -0.94 -2.38
N ARG A 379 -16.95 -0.38 -3.12
CA ARG A 379 -16.78 0.79 -4.00
C ARG A 379 -17.04 2.12 -3.28
N GLY A 380 -17.06 2.12 -1.95
CA GLY A 380 -17.17 3.33 -1.12
C GLY A 380 -18.61 3.83 -0.91
N THR A 381 -19.61 2.99 -1.19
CA THR A 381 -21.04 3.26 -0.95
C THR A 381 -21.55 2.54 0.30
N ASN A 382 -21.06 1.33 0.57
CA ASN A 382 -21.32 0.55 1.79
C ASN A 382 -20.20 0.80 2.82
N PHE A 383 -20.52 1.53 3.90
CA PHE A 383 -19.52 1.96 4.88
C PHE A 383 -19.11 0.87 5.88
N GLU A 384 -19.78 -0.28 5.82
CA GLU A 384 -19.43 -1.51 6.51
C GLU A 384 -18.18 -2.17 5.88
N LEU A 385 -17.90 -1.87 4.60
CA LEU A 385 -16.79 -2.44 3.84
C LEU A 385 -16.13 -1.39 2.92
N ILE A 386 -15.13 -0.67 3.44
CA ILE A 386 -14.39 0.38 2.70
C ILE A 386 -12.88 0.11 2.59
N PRO A 387 -12.43 -1.06 2.10
CA PRO A 387 -11.00 -1.37 1.96
C PRO A 387 -10.27 -0.41 1.01
N PHE A 388 -11.00 0.23 0.08
CA PHE A 388 -10.49 1.25 -0.83
C PHE A 388 -10.81 2.69 -0.39
N GLY A 389 -11.36 2.86 0.81
CA GLY A 389 -11.86 4.14 1.31
C GLY A 389 -13.17 4.56 0.65
N ALA A 390 -13.50 5.85 0.78
CA ALA A 390 -14.68 6.47 0.20
C ALA A 390 -14.42 7.95 -0.10
N GLY A 391 -15.32 8.57 -0.86
CA GLY A 391 -15.30 10.00 -1.12
C GLY A 391 -14.16 10.49 -2.02
N LYS A 392 -13.79 11.77 -1.89
CA LYS A 392 -12.75 12.46 -2.69
C LYS A 392 -11.42 11.73 -2.79
N ARG A 393 -11.04 10.99 -1.75
CA ARG A 393 -9.77 10.24 -1.68
C ARG A 393 -9.95 8.73 -1.74
N ILE A 394 -11.08 8.24 -2.26
CA ILE A 394 -11.22 6.82 -2.60
C ILE A 394 -10.04 6.36 -3.48
N CYS A 395 -9.63 5.10 -3.39
CA CYS A 395 -8.55 4.57 -4.22
C CYS A 395 -8.83 4.80 -5.72
N PRO A 396 -7.90 5.36 -6.51
CA PRO A 396 -8.07 5.44 -7.96
C PRO A 396 -7.76 4.11 -8.66
N GLY A 397 -7.02 3.21 -8.01
CA GLY A 397 -6.55 1.94 -8.56
C GLY A 397 -7.43 0.72 -8.24
N ILE A 398 -8.70 0.90 -7.84
CA ILE A 398 -9.59 -0.21 -7.46
C ILE A 398 -9.65 -1.27 -8.56
N SER A 399 -9.95 -0.85 -9.79
CA SER A 399 -10.10 -1.77 -10.92
C SER A 399 -8.81 -2.52 -11.24
N PHE A 400 -7.67 -1.83 -11.16
CA PHE A 400 -6.36 -2.44 -11.42
C PHE A 400 -6.00 -3.48 -10.35
N GLY A 401 -6.13 -3.11 -9.07
CA GLY A 401 -5.79 -3.99 -7.95
C GLY A 401 -6.69 -5.24 -7.92
N ILE A 402 -8.00 -5.06 -8.09
CA ILE A 402 -8.96 -6.18 -8.11
C ILE A 402 -8.67 -7.12 -9.28
N ALA A 403 -8.48 -6.61 -10.49
CA ALA A 403 -8.14 -7.45 -11.65
C ALA A 403 -6.88 -8.29 -11.41
N SER A 404 -5.84 -7.68 -10.80
CA SER A 404 -4.60 -8.39 -10.50
C SER A 404 -4.76 -9.45 -9.41
N VAL A 405 -5.45 -9.14 -8.31
CA VAL A 405 -5.67 -10.08 -7.20
C VAL A 405 -6.54 -11.26 -7.63
N GLU A 406 -7.66 -10.99 -8.29
CA GLU A 406 -8.60 -12.04 -8.71
C GLU A 406 -7.98 -12.99 -9.73
N LEU A 407 -7.20 -12.47 -10.68
CA LEU A 407 -6.51 -13.29 -11.69
C LEU A 407 -5.45 -14.19 -11.07
N ALA A 408 -4.62 -13.64 -10.18
CA ALA A 408 -3.62 -14.41 -9.46
C ALA A 408 -4.26 -15.53 -8.63
N LEU A 409 -5.30 -15.21 -7.85
CA LEU A 409 -6.03 -16.20 -7.05
C LEU A 409 -6.67 -17.28 -7.92
N SER A 410 -7.34 -16.90 -9.01
CA SER A 410 -7.98 -17.84 -9.92
C SER A 410 -6.97 -18.82 -10.52
N GLN A 411 -5.81 -18.34 -10.98
CA GLN A 411 -4.77 -19.22 -11.52
C GLN A 411 -4.18 -20.16 -10.45
N LEU A 412 -3.89 -19.64 -9.25
CA LEU A 412 -3.34 -20.42 -8.14
C LEU A 412 -4.30 -21.53 -7.67
N LEU A 413 -5.60 -21.21 -7.56
CA LEU A 413 -6.65 -22.16 -7.16
C LEU A 413 -6.91 -23.21 -8.23
N TYR A 414 -6.89 -22.80 -9.51
CA TYR A 414 -7.03 -23.73 -10.62
C TYR A 414 -5.86 -24.73 -10.65
N CYS A 415 -4.63 -24.23 -10.63
CA CYS A 415 -3.45 -25.01 -10.99
C CYS A 415 -2.89 -25.89 -9.88
N PHE A 416 -3.13 -25.57 -8.60
CA PHE A 416 -2.44 -26.24 -7.50
C PHE A 416 -3.37 -26.64 -6.35
N ASN A 417 -3.00 -27.73 -5.70
CA ASN A 417 -3.41 -28.06 -4.34
C ASN A 417 -2.31 -27.61 -3.37
N TRP A 418 -2.71 -27.15 -2.19
CA TRP A 418 -1.81 -26.50 -1.24
C TRP A 418 -1.68 -27.29 0.05
N LYS A 419 -0.45 -27.42 0.56
CA LYS A 419 -0.14 -28.02 1.87
C LYS A 419 0.90 -27.18 2.61
N LEU A 420 0.92 -27.29 3.93
CA LEU A 420 2.00 -26.72 4.73
C LEU A 420 3.23 -27.64 4.74
N PRO A 421 4.44 -27.09 4.78
CA PRO A 421 5.67 -27.88 4.82
C PRO A 421 5.84 -28.60 6.17
N ASN A 422 6.72 -29.61 6.18
CA ASN A 422 7.16 -30.34 7.38
C ASN A 422 6.03 -31.02 8.17
N GLY A 423 4.92 -31.39 7.51
CA GLY A 423 3.79 -32.07 8.15
C GLY A 423 2.99 -31.19 9.12
N LYS A 424 3.20 -29.86 9.11
CA LYS A 424 2.42 -28.92 9.93
C LYS A 424 0.94 -29.01 9.59
N LYS A 425 0.10 -28.94 10.62
CA LYS A 425 -1.35 -28.84 10.46
C LYS A 425 -1.76 -27.40 10.17
N VAL A 426 -2.93 -27.22 9.57
CA VAL A 426 -3.45 -25.90 9.19
C VAL A 426 -3.59 -24.98 10.42
N GLU A 427 -3.89 -25.53 11.59
CA GLU A 427 -4.00 -24.80 12.87
C GLU A 427 -2.67 -24.15 13.30
N GLU A 428 -1.54 -24.69 12.84
CA GLU A 428 -0.19 -24.19 13.14
C GLU A 428 0.27 -23.07 12.19
N LEU A 429 -0.50 -22.73 11.15
CA LEU A 429 -0.20 -21.60 10.28
C LEU A 429 -0.29 -20.28 11.09
N ASP A 430 0.84 -19.56 11.12
CA ASP A 430 0.96 -18.25 11.76
C ASP A 430 0.20 -17.17 10.99
N MET A 431 -0.86 -16.65 11.61
CA MET A 431 -1.71 -15.58 11.07
C MET A 431 -1.43 -14.23 11.74
N THR A 432 -0.26 -14.07 12.38
CA THR A 432 0.10 -12.79 13.01
C THR A 432 0.47 -11.74 11.97
N GLU A 433 0.08 -10.49 12.22
CA GLU A 433 0.41 -9.35 11.38
C GLU A 433 1.73 -8.70 11.81
N SER A 434 2.43 -8.14 10.83
CA SER A 434 3.53 -7.18 11.05
C SER A 434 2.98 -5.78 11.36
N LEU A 435 3.83 -4.98 12.02
CA LEU A 435 3.58 -3.55 12.16
C LEU A 435 4.04 -2.82 10.90
N GLY A 436 3.24 -1.85 10.44
CA GLY A 436 3.56 -1.07 9.25
C GLY A 436 2.35 -0.42 8.60
N MET A 437 2.61 0.26 7.47
CA MET A 437 1.58 0.92 6.66
C MET A 437 0.51 -0.08 6.19
N THR A 438 0.92 -1.27 5.76
CA THR A 438 0.06 -2.41 5.39
C THR A 438 0.04 -3.45 6.51
N SER A 439 -1.08 -4.18 6.66
CA SER A 439 -1.13 -5.38 7.52
C SER A 439 -0.51 -6.55 6.75
N ARG A 440 0.80 -6.59 6.56
CA ARG A 440 1.43 -7.81 6.01
C ARG A 440 1.42 -8.92 7.04
N ARG A 441 1.51 -10.18 6.59
CA ARG A 441 1.88 -11.27 7.50
C ARG A 441 3.22 -10.97 8.15
N ARG A 442 3.36 -11.37 9.42
CA ARG A 442 4.62 -11.20 10.16
C ARG A 442 5.74 -12.06 9.56
N ASN A 443 5.38 -13.28 9.18
CA ASN A 443 6.27 -14.24 8.57
C ASN A 443 5.72 -14.63 7.21
N ASP A 444 6.61 -14.77 6.24
CA ASP A 444 6.27 -15.19 4.88
C ASP A 444 5.54 -16.55 4.87
N LEU A 445 4.64 -16.70 3.90
CA LEU A 445 3.89 -17.91 3.61
C LEU A 445 4.77 -18.93 2.89
N TYR A 446 5.21 -19.95 3.62
CA TYR A 446 5.81 -21.14 3.03
C TYR A 446 4.78 -22.25 2.84
N VAL A 447 4.68 -22.78 1.62
CA VAL A 447 3.73 -23.83 1.22
C VAL A 447 4.37 -24.83 0.26
N ILE A 448 3.75 -26.00 0.13
CA ILE A 448 4.03 -26.99 -0.91
C ILE A 448 2.85 -26.96 -1.89
N ALA A 449 3.17 -26.75 -3.18
CA ALA A 449 2.21 -26.79 -4.27
C ALA A 449 2.27 -28.16 -4.98
N THR A 450 1.13 -28.84 -5.09
CA THR A 450 0.98 -30.05 -5.91
C THR A 450 0.15 -29.70 -7.13
N PRO A 451 0.66 -29.87 -8.37
CA PRO A 451 -0.10 -29.59 -9.58
C PRO A 451 -1.45 -30.34 -9.62
N PHE A 452 -2.52 -29.64 -9.95
CA PHE A 452 -3.80 -30.26 -10.26
C PHE A 452 -3.75 -30.83 -11.68
N VAL A 453 -4.07 -32.12 -11.79
CA VAL A 453 -4.24 -32.83 -13.05
C VAL A 453 -5.72 -33.21 -13.12
N PRO A 454 -6.49 -32.66 -14.07
CA PRO A 454 -7.88 -33.07 -14.24
C PRO A 454 -7.92 -34.55 -14.62
N SER A 455 -8.77 -35.33 -13.95
CA SER A 455 -9.14 -36.67 -14.37
C SER A 455 -10.11 -36.54 -15.54
N TYR A 456 -9.59 -36.59 -16.77
CA TYR A 456 -10.41 -36.69 -17.98
C TYR A 456 -10.70 -38.15 -18.32
#